data_AF-A0AA39WSP8-F1
#
_entry.id   AF-A0AA39WSP8-F1
#
_cell.length_a   1.000
_cell.length_b   1.000
_cell.length_c   1.000
_cell.angle_alpha   90.00
_cell.angle_beta   90.00
_cell.angle_gamma   90.00
#
_symmetry.space_group_name_H-M   'P 1'
#
loop_
_entity.id
_entity.type
_entity.pdbx_description
1 polymer ?
#
loop_
_entity_poly.entity_id
_entity_poly.type
_entity_poly.pdbx_seq_one_letter_code
_entity_poly.pdbx_strand_id
1 'polypeptide(L)'
;MDTKNPLQVATAEKPPSTNALDNDSDDDFTPPPREAFHAHPKLCHEMLRTVTTTLPLQIRSSTISMGSGLFLSTSASLLPAGREIYRSVPLLTAIDPSSNPNICHYCLSSGPTDAFGSTSTKSGNADNHTKACSACHTARFCSKNCEPNAFVFFEGNELRVRSLRQIAAGEEITVSYVDTNIDVAARREILQHEHFFECRCTRCKSERKEHVALLKSSKNLAALHQAQRNIITLMKNAVWAANHPGRNAQYEDLATVEAQLRTYTSNVFPSNWPDHIAPLPMTRMYLAALYINEEKLVPALRLALQGKLMSRCKNGPDWVNEMMDLMSILIVTGNIPPDSPLHQAGGLPTMDDTHAVTYGYLCEVCKEAGTAFGGDSKYTKAICDMFAGLLAKKTDARPGSKEFGQEFEEGQKKVLAWAGVPEKFGIALRP
;
A
#
# COMPACT_ATOMS: atom_id res chain seq x y z
N MET A 1 17.63 51.46 -27.65
CA MET A 1 17.88 50.11 -27.11
C MET A 1 17.98 50.26 -25.59
N ASP A 2 16.90 50.71 -24.93
CA ASP A 2 15.72 49.92 -24.54
C ASP A 2 16.09 48.91 -23.44
N THR A 3 15.47 48.89 -22.26
CA THR A 3 14.27 49.56 -21.77
C THR A 3 14.25 49.62 -20.24
N LYS A 4 13.51 50.63 -19.77
CA LYS A 4 13.22 51.08 -18.40
C LYS A 4 12.63 50.01 -17.46
N ASN A 5 13.11 50.04 -16.23
CA ASN A 5 12.35 49.81 -15.00
C ASN A 5 11.75 51.17 -14.58
N PRO A 6 10.47 51.28 -14.14
CA PRO A 6 10.29 51.60 -12.72
C PRO A 6 8.99 51.07 -12.08
N LEU A 7 9.13 50.53 -10.87
CA LEU A 7 8.09 50.48 -9.85
C LEU A 7 7.87 51.91 -9.30
N GLN A 8 6.64 52.43 -9.42
CA GLN A 8 6.14 53.50 -8.56
C GLN A 8 4.75 53.13 -8.02
N VAL A 9 4.66 53.19 -6.70
CA VAL A 9 3.51 52.94 -5.85
C VAL A 9 2.45 54.02 -6.07
N ALA A 10 1.23 53.62 -6.40
CA ALA A 10 0.05 54.51 -6.45
C ALA A 10 -0.93 54.14 -5.33
N THR A 11 -1.41 55.18 -4.67
CA THR A 11 -2.27 55.22 -3.47
C THR A 11 -3.69 54.70 -3.72
N ALA A 12 -4.28 54.12 -2.67
CA ALA A 12 -5.62 53.54 -2.65
C ALA A 12 -6.74 54.60 -2.78
N GLU A 13 -7.59 54.45 -3.80
CA GLU A 13 -8.91 55.07 -3.86
C GLU A 13 -10.02 54.07 -3.48
N LYS A 14 -11.02 54.56 -2.76
CA LYS A 14 -12.13 53.80 -2.15
C LYS A 14 -13.15 53.41 -3.23
N PRO A 15 -13.74 52.20 -3.22
CA PRO A 15 -14.71 51.82 -4.25
C PRO A 15 -16.06 52.55 -4.07
N PRO A 16 -16.77 52.89 -5.15
CA PRO A 16 -18.07 53.54 -5.09
C PRO A 16 -19.17 52.58 -4.63
N SER A 17 -20.18 53.15 -3.98
CA SER A 17 -21.34 52.48 -3.40
C SER A 17 -22.25 51.85 -4.44
N THR A 18 -22.73 50.65 -4.11
CA THR A 18 -23.80 49.89 -4.78
C THR A 18 -25.11 50.68 -4.90
N ASN A 19 -25.70 50.74 -6.10
CA ASN A 19 -27.15 50.61 -6.34
C ASN A 19 -27.48 50.54 -7.84
N ALA A 20 -28.55 49.79 -8.14
CA ALA A 20 -29.24 49.57 -9.42
C ALA A 20 -28.80 48.34 -10.24
N LEU A 21 -29.63 47.30 -10.14
CA LEU A 21 -29.72 46.14 -11.02
C LEU A 21 -30.47 46.55 -12.29
N ASP A 22 -29.85 46.41 -13.46
CA ASP A 22 -30.58 46.27 -14.73
C ASP A 22 -30.67 44.77 -15.06
N ASN A 23 -31.90 44.25 -15.06
CA ASN A 23 -32.24 42.90 -15.49
C ASN A 23 -32.31 42.88 -17.03
N ASP A 24 -31.26 42.40 -17.70
CA ASP A 24 -31.39 41.84 -19.05
C ASP A 24 -31.38 40.31 -18.94
N SER A 25 -32.55 39.72 -19.19
CA SER A 25 -32.85 38.29 -19.03
C SER A 25 -32.81 37.56 -20.37
N ASP A 26 -31.64 37.47 -21.01
CA ASP A 26 -31.46 36.76 -22.29
C ASP A 26 -30.15 35.94 -22.34
N ASP A 27 -29.82 35.24 -21.26
CA ASP A 27 -28.69 34.31 -21.20
C ASP A 27 -29.19 32.86 -21.29
N ASP A 28 -29.59 32.44 -22.50
CA ASP A 28 -30.02 31.06 -22.84
C ASP A 28 -28.80 30.11 -22.99
N PHE A 29 -27.76 30.31 -22.17
CA PHE A 29 -26.59 29.44 -22.14
C PHE A 29 -26.90 28.18 -21.33
N THR A 30 -27.32 27.11 -22.00
CA THR A 30 -27.30 25.77 -21.41
C THR A 30 -25.90 25.17 -21.59
N PRO A 31 -25.13 24.92 -20.51
CA PRO A 31 -23.84 24.26 -20.66
C PRO A 31 -24.07 22.86 -21.26
N PRO A 32 -23.28 22.47 -22.28
CA PRO A 32 -23.45 21.16 -22.91
C PRO A 32 -23.34 20.07 -21.84
N PRO A 33 -24.13 18.98 -21.93
CA PRO A 33 -24.04 17.88 -20.99
C PRO A 33 -22.59 17.41 -20.93
N ARG A 34 -22.03 17.36 -19.71
CA ARG A 34 -20.66 16.88 -19.51
C ARG A 34 -20.60 15.41 -19.85
N GLU A 35 -20.23 15.11 -21.08
CA GLU A 35 -19.97 13.75 -21.53
C GLU A 35 -18.79 13.18 -20.73
N ALA A 36 -18.89 11.91 -20.33
CA ALA A 36 -17.79 11.24 -19.65
C ALA A 36 -16.59 11.19 -20.60
N PHE A 37 -15.35 11.32 -20.09
CA PHE A 37 -14.20 11.46 -20.97
C PHE A 37 -13.97 10.26 -21.92
N HIS A 38 -14.43 9.05 -21.56
CA HIS A 38 -14.44 7.89 -22.45
C HIS A 38 -15.35 8.04 -23.68
N ALA A 39 -16.28 9.00 -23.66
CA ALA A 39 -17.12 9.39 -24.78
C ALA A 39 -16.41 10.33 -25.76
N HIS A 40 -15.16 10.74 -25.47
CA HIS A 40 -14.34 11.57 -26.37
C HIS A 40 -13.16 10.76 -26.95
N PRO A 41 -13.32 10.12 -28.12
CA PRO A 41 -12.29 9.24 -28.70
C PRO A 41 -10.95 9.94 -28.94
N LYS A 42 -10.97 11.21 -29.38
CA LYS A 42 -9.74 12.00 -29.61
C LYS A 42 -8.98 12.23 -28.31
N LEU A 43 -9.67 12.63 -27.24
CA LEU A 43 -9.06 12.85 -25.93
C LEU A 43 -8.49 11.54 -25.38
N CYS A 44 -9.25 10.45 -25.48
CA CYS A 44 -8.79 9.13 -25.06
C CYS A 44 -7.51 8.71 -25.82
N HIS A 45 -7.50 8.91 -27.14
CA HIS A 45 -6.32 8.62 -27.96
C HIS A 45 -5.11 9.45 -27.50
N GLU A 46 -5.31 10.74 -27.22
CA GLU A 46 -4.23 11.63 -26.84
C GLU A 46 -3.69 11.34 -25.44
N MET A 47 -4.56 10.98 -24.48
CA MET A 47 -4.15 10.49 -23.16
C MET A 47 -3.36 9.19 -23.24
N LEU A 48 -3.71 8.28 -24.17
CA LEU A 48 -2.96 7.05 -24.38
C LEU A 48 -1.63 7.30 -25.10
N ARG A 49 -1.53 8.36 -25.92
CA ARG A 49 -0.30 8.76 -26.61
C ARG A 49 0.75 9.37 -25.66
N THR A 50 0.32 9.95 -24.53
CA THR A 50 1.25 10.55 -23.55
C THR A 50 1.88 9.53 -22.60
N VAL A 51 1.43 8.27 -22.62
CA VAL A 51 2.03 7.19 -21.84
C VAL A 51 2.88 6.30 -22.73
N THR A 52 3.99 5.80 -22.19
CA THR A 52 4.84 4.80 -22.85
C THR A 52 4.28 3.42 -22.53
N THR A 53 3.80 2.69 -23.54
CA THR A 53 3.28 1.34 -23.38
C THR A 53 3.56 0.48 -24.62
N THR A 54 3.71 -0.83 -24.41
CA THR A 54 3.76 -1.84 -25.49
C THR A 54 2.44 -2.62 -25.60
N LEU A 55 1.49 -2.33 -24.72
CA LEU A 55 0.21 -3.02 -24.65
C LEU A 55 -0.86 -2.23 -25.40
N PRO A 56 -1.81 -2.92 -26.06
CA PRO A 56 -2.98 -2.27 -26.62
C PRO A 56 -3.92 -1.90 -25.47
N LEU A 57 -3.85 -0.65 -25.02
CA LEU A 57 -4.70 -0.11 -23.95
C LEU A 57 -5.93 0.58 -24.53
N GLN A 58 -7.04 0.54 -23.80
CA GLN A 58 -8.28 1.21 -24.20
C GLN A 58 -8.94 1.90 -23.01
N ILE A 59 -9.40 3.13 -23.21
CA ILE A 59 -10.24 3.84 -22.25
C ILE A 59 -11.70 3.59 -22.62
N ARG A 60 -12.50 3.13 -21.66
CA ARG A 60 -13.94 2.85 -21.85
C ARG A 60 -14.72 3.22 -20.59
N SER A 61 -16.04 3.11 -20.64
CA SER A 61 -16.84 3.17 -19.41
C SER A 61 -16.38 2.10 -18.42
N SER A 62 -16.14 2.49 -17.18
CA SER A 62 -15.69 1.57 -16.11
C SER A 62 -16.77 0.51 -15.87
N THR A 63 -16.35 -0.75 -15.77
CA THR A 63 -17.26 -1.89 -15.47
C THR A 63 -17.39 -2.13 -13.98
N ILE A 64 -16.47 -1.55 -13.22
CA ILE A 64 -16.32 -1.71 -11.79
C ILE A 64 -16.97 -0.54 -11.04
N SER A 65 -17.13 0.60 -11.72
CA SER A 65 -17.39 1.89 -11.09
C SER A 65 -18.06 2.86 -12.07
N MET A 66 -18.58 4.01 -11.62
CA MET A 66 -19.02 5.07 -12.54
C MET A 66 -17.82 5.87 -13.06
N GLY A 67 -17.85 6.23 -14.35
CA GLY A 67 -16.79 6.99 -15.01
C GLY A 67 -16.08 6.19 -16.10
N SER A 68 -14.80 6.45 -16.33
CA SER A 68 -14.02 5.71 -17.31
C SER A 68 -12.96 4.83 -16.64
N GLY A 69 -12.78 3.62 -17.15
CA GLY A 69 -11.71 2.71 -16.79
C GLY A 69 -10.66 2.62 -17.88
N LEU A 70 -9.46 2.19 -17.49
CA LEU A 70 -8.41 1.73 -18.41
C LEU A 70 -8.50 0.21 -18.52
N PHE A 71 -8.55 -0.30 -19.75
CA PHE A 71 -8.72 -1.71 -20.04
C PHE A 71 -7.57 -2.22 -20.88
N LEU A 72 -7.22 -3.49 -20.68
CA LEU A 72 -6.48 -4.23 -21.69
C LEU A 72 -7.43 -4.46 -22.89
N SER A 73 -7.02 -4.07 -24.09
CA SER A 73 -7.86 -4.21 -25.30
C SER A 73 -8.33 -5.66 -25.50
N THR A 74 -9.50 -5.85 -26.09
CA THR A 74 -10.00 -7.18 -26.47
C THR A 74 -9.15 -7.85 -27.56
N SER A 75 -8.35 -7.07 -28.30
CA SER A 75 -7.37 -7.58 -29.26
C SER A 75 -6.05 -8.04 -28.61
N ALA A 76 -5.90 -7.86 -27.30
CA ALA A 76 -4.68 -8.24 -26.59
C ALA A 76 -4.65 -9.75 -26.28
N SER A 77 -3.44 -10.30 -26.22
CA SER A 77 -3.19 -11.55 -25.51
C SER A 77 -3.28 -11.34 -23.99
N LEU A 78 -3.57 -12.42 -23.26
CA LEU A 78 -3.56 -12.49 -21.80
C LEU A 78 -2.25 -11.91 -21.22
N LEU A 79 -2.35 -10.93 -20.32
CA LEU A 79 -1.17 -10.27 -19.73
C LEU A 79 -0.71 -11.03 -18.48
N PRO A 80 0.50 -11.59 -18.44
CA PRO A 80 1.02 -12.26 -17.24
C PRO A 80 1.19 -11.32 -16.04
N ALA A 81 1.29 -11.91 -14.84
CA ALA A 81 1.65 -11.20 -13.63
C ALA A 81 3.05 -10.58 -13.75
N GLY A 82 3.26 -9.44 -13.10
CA GLY A 82 4.54 -8.74 -13.04
C GLY A 82 4.94 -8.04 -14.34
N ARG A 83 4.04 -7.89 -15.32
CA ARG A 83 4.34 -7.19 -16.57
C ARG A 83 4.12 -5.70 -16.43
N GLU A 84 4.96 -4.93 -17.12
CA GLU A 84 4.75 -3.50 -17.23
C GLU A 84 3.55 -3.19 -18.11
N ILE A 85 2.67 -2.33 -17.59
CA ILE A 85 1.46 -1.91 -18.28
C ILE A 85 1.74 -0.61 -19.02
N TYR A 86 2.19 0.43 -18.30
CA TYR A 86 2.64 1.68 -18.91
C TYR A 86 3.61 2.43 -17.98
N ARG A 87 4.34 3.36 -18.58
CA ARG A 87 5.13 4.40 -17.89
C ARG A 87 4.61 5.77 -18.25
N SER A 88 4.77 6.74 -17.38
CA SER A 88 4.49 8.14 -17.67
C SER A 88 5.43 9.05 -16.90
N VAL A 89 5.83 10.17 -17.52
CA VAL A 89 6.46 11.29 -16.83
C VAL A 89 5.37 12.36 -16.69
N PRO A 90 4.69 12.44 -15.53
CA PRO A 90 3.52 13.29 -15.41
C PRO A 90 3.89 14.77 -15.49
N LEU A 91 3.17 15.53 -16.32
CA LEU A 91 3.14 16.99 -16.23
C LEU A 91 2.26 17.36 -15.02
N LEU A 92 2.89 17.86 -13.95
CA LEU A 92 2.18 18.37 -12.77
C LEU A 92 1.40 19.63 -13.16
N THR A 93 0.08 19.46 -13.35
CA THR A 93 -0.85 20.58 -13.49
C THR A 93 -1.62 20.70 -12.19
N ALA A 94 -1.45 21.81 -11.49
CA ALA A 94 -2.21 22.11 -10.29
C ALA A 94 -3.64 22.51 -10.69
N ILE A 95 -4.64 21.98 -9.99
CA ILE A 95 -6.04 22.32 -10.20
C ILE A 95 -6.29 23.69 -9.56
N ASP A 96 -6.95 24.59 -10.30
CA ASP A 96 -7.46 25.85 -9.78
C ASP A 96 -8.51 25.58 -8.67
N PRO A 97 -8.26 26.00 -7.40
CA PRO A 97 -9.16 25.79 -6.27
C PRO A 97 -10.56 26.41 -6.42
N SER A 98 -10.76 27.29 -7.40
CA SER A 98 -12.04 27.98 -7.64
C SER A 98 -13.09 27.14 -8.37
N SER A 99 -12.75 25.92 -8.82
CA SER A 99 -13.62 25.08 -9.65
C SER A 99 -14.65 24.23 -8.87
N ASN A 100 -15.87 24.21 -9.40
CA ASN A 100 -17.15 23.72 -8.84
C ASN A 100 -17.07 22.50 -7.87
N PRO A 101 -17.56 22.64 -6.60
CA PRO A 101 -17.41 21.65 -5.54
C PRO A 101 -18.34 20.43 -5.61
N ASN A 102 -19.10 20.23 -6.69
CA ASN A 102 -20.06 19.13 -6.79
C ASN A 102 -19.75 18.14 -7.92
N ILE A 103 -18.50 18.15 -8.41
CA ILE A 103 -18.08 17.37 -9.57
C ILE A 103 -17.01 16.37 -9.16
N CYS A 104 -17.27 15.10 -9.44
CA CYS A 104 -16.27 14.06 -9.27
C CYS A 104 -15.14 14.26 -10.28
N HIS A 105 -13.92 14.48 -9.81
CA HIS A 105 -12.71 14.63 -10.60
C HIS A 105 -12.26 13.34 -11.31
N TYR A 106 -12.78 12.18 -10.92
CA TYR A 106 -12.54 10.91 -11.62
C TYR A 106 -13.59 10.61 -12.69
N CYS A 107 -14.88 10.76 -12.36
CA CYS A 107 -16.00 10.36 -13.23
C CYS A 107 -16.74 11.52 -13.91
N LEU A 108 -16.40 12.76 -13.56
CA LEU A 108 -16.98 14.04 -14.03
C LEU A 108 -18.49 14.22 -13.82
N SER A 109 -19.16 13.29 -13.13
CA SER A 109 -20.58 13.41 -12.77
C SER A 109 -20.81 14.51 -11.73
N SER A 110 -21.84 15.33 -11.95
CA SER A 110 -22.34 16.34 -11.03
C SER A 110 -23.51 15.82 -10.17
N GLY A 111 -23.62 16.27 -8.92
CA GLY A 111 -24.85 16.11 -8.13
C GLY A 111 -26.03 16.91 -8.73
N PRO A 112 -27.30 16.63 -8.37
CA PRO A 112 -28.45 17.31 -8.94
C PRO A 112 -28.48 18.80 -8.54
N THR A 113 -28.71 19.68 -9.51
CA THR A 113 -28.96 21.13 -9.33
C THR A 113 -30.42 21.42 -9.67
N ASP A 114 -31.09 22.27 -8.90
CA ASP A 114 -32.36 22.87 -9.29
C ASP A 114 -32.14 24.06 -10.25
N ALA A 115 -33.22 24.50 -10.93
CA ALA A 115 -33.19 25.49 -12.02
C ALA A 115 -32.68 26.90 -11.63
N PHE A 116 -32.32 27.11 -10.36
CA PHE A 116 -31.87 28.39 -9.82
C PHE A 116 -30.49 28.33 -9.13
N GLY A 117 -29.75 27.21 -9.25
CA GLY A 117 -28.35 27.13 -8.83
C GLY A 117 -28.11 27.24 -7.32
N SER A 118 -29.11 26.95 -6.48
CA SER A 118 -28.95 26.94 -5.02
C SER A 118 -28.97 25.52 -4.48
N THR A 119 -28.07 25.21 -3.53
CA THR A 119 -28.07 23.92 -2.85
C THR A 119 -29.29 23.79 -1.93
N SER A 120 -30.37 23.19 -2.43
CA SER A 120 -31.54 22.82 -1.63
C SER A 120 -31.15 21.82 -0.53
N THR A 121 -31.29 22.25 0.71
CA THR A 121 -31.39 21.36 1.88
C THR A 121 -32.87 21.16 2.19
N LYS A 122 -33.49 20.12 1.61
CA LYS A 122 -34.41 19.20 2.32
C LYS A 122 -35.09 18.18 1.41
N SER A 123 -34.94 16.94 1.85
CA SER A 123 -35.86 15.79 1.73
C SER A 123 -35.98 15.04 0.40
N GLY A 124 -35.60 13.75 0.44
CA GLY A 124 -36.18 12.70 -0.39
C GLY A 124 -35.21 11.96 -1.31
N ASN A 125 -34.84 10.73 -0.90
CA ASN A 125 -34.07 9.70 -1.61
C ASN A 125 -32.54 9.83 -1.74
N ALA A 126 -31.89 8.68 -1.56
CA ALA A 126 -30.47 8.49 -1.32
C ALA A 126 -29.60 8.51 -2.60
N ASP A 127 -28.34 8.89 -2.37
CA ASP A 127 -27.13 8.55 -3.12
C ASP A 127 -26.79 9.32 -4.41
N ASN A 128 -26.20 10.52 -4.27
CA ASN A 128 -25.15 11.01 -5.19
C ASN A 128 -24.35 12.23 -4.65
N HIS A 129 -23.53 12.04 -3.60
CA HIS A 129 -22.62 13.08 -3.12
C HIS A 129 -21.14 12.73 -3.40
N THR A 130 -20.49 13.53 -4.25
CA THR A 130 -19.04 13.52 -4.49
C THR A 130 -18.31 14.12 -3.30
N LYS A 131 -17.21 13.51 -2.84
CA LYS A 131 -16.56 13.95 -1.59
C LYS A 131 -15.13 14.39 -1.82
N ALA A 132 -14.70 15.46 -1.14
CA ALA A 132 -13.45 16.17 -1.38
C ALA A 132 -12.22 15.41 -0.88
N CYS A 133 -11.15 15.40 -1.64
CA CYS A 133 -9.86 14.80 -1.32
C CYS A 133 -9.35 15.37 0.02
N SER A 134 -9.00 14.50 0.95
CA SER A 134 -8.52 14.86 2.29
C SER A 134 -7.20 15.62 2.30
N ALA A 135 -6.39 15.51 1.24
CA ALA A 135 -5.08 16.17 1.14
C ALA A 135 -5.17 17.53 0.44
N CYS A 136 -5.74 17.57 -0.77
CA CYS A 136 -5.77 18.81 -1.56
C CYS A 136 -7.05 19.62 -1.38
N HIS A 137 -8.12 19.05 -0.80
CA HIS A 137 -9.47 19.62 -0.64
C HIS A 137 -10.17 20.09 -1.93
N THR A 138 -9.45 20.11 -3.06
CA THR A 138 -9.93 20.53 -4.38
C THR A 138 -10.58 19.38 -5.16
N ALA A 139 -9.89 18.25 -5.30
CA ALA A 139 -10.40 17.10 -6.07
C ALA A 139 -11.55 16.40 -5.34
N ARG A 140 -12.54 15.80 -6.03
CA ARG A 140 -13.66 15.06 -5.40
C ARG A 140 -13.93 13.74 -6.09
N PHE A 141 -14.41 12.68 -5.40
CA PHE A 141 -14.48 11.33 -6.01
C PHE A 141 -15.80 10.58 -5.75
N CYS A 142 -16.21 9.68 -6.68
CA CYS A 142 -17.53 9.01 -6.73
C CYS A 142 -17.50 7.46 -6.66
N SER A 143 -16.37 6.77 -6.90
CA SER A 143 -16.36 5.29 -7.00
C SER A 143 -14.97 4.62 -6.77
N LYS A 144 -14.95 3.27 -6.70
CA LYS A 144 -14.00 2.38 -5.98
C LYS A 144 -13.29 1.35 -6.89
N ASN A 145 -12.09 0.88 -6.50
CA ASN A 145 -11.86 -0.57 -6.34
C ASN A 145 -10.68 -0.95 -5.41
N CYS A 146 -10.72 -2.18 -4.88
CA CYS A 146 -9.74 -2.74 -3.94
C CYS A 146 -9.71 -4.28 -4.02
N GLU A 147 -9.16 -4.80 -5.11
CA GLU A 147 -8.15 -5.86 -5.13
C GLU A 147 -7.34 -5.53 -6.38
N PRO A 148 -6.29 -4.70 -6.24
CA PRO A 148 -5.60 -4.19 -7.40
C PRO A 148 -5.07 -5.35 -8.24
N ASN A 149 -5.35 -5.32 -9.54
CA ASN A 149 -4.64 -6.19 -10.47
C ASN A 149 -3.38 -5.51 -11.01
N ALA A 150 -3.13 -4.26 -10.63
CA ALA A 150 -1.90 -3.52 -10.89
C ALA A 150 -1.49 -2.63 -9.70
N PHE A 151 -0.21 -2.34 -9.56
CA PHE A 151 0.28 -1.36 -8.59
C PHE A 151 1.08 -0.27 -9.27
N VAL A 152 1.19 0.86 -8.57
CA VAL A 152 1.92 2.05 -9.02
C VAL A 152 3.14 2.21 -8.13
N PHE A 153 4.28 2.48 -8.74
CA PHE A 153 5.48 2.93 -8.04
C PHE A 153 6.21 3.98 -8.87
N PHE A 154 7.09 4.73 -8.21
CA PHE A 154 7.89 5.76 -8.85
C PHE A 154 9.35 5.33 -8.93
N GLU A 155 9.97 5.57 -10.08
CA GLU A 155 11.40 5.46 -10.26
C GLU A 155 11.95 6.83 -10.69
N GLY A 156 12.47 7.58 -9.71
CA GLY A 156 12.81 8.98 -9.93
C GLY A 156 11.55 9.80 -10.19
N ASN A 157 11.48 10.46 -11.35
CA ASN A 157 10.32 11.23 -11.81
C ASN A 157 9.37 10.42 -12.72
N GLU A 158 9.65 9.14 -12.96
CA GLU A 158 8.84 8.27 -13.81
C GLU A 158 7.86 7.47 -12.96
N LEU A 159 6.57 7.56 -13.29
CA LEU A 159 5.52 6.70 -12.76
C LEU A 159 5.48 5.41 -13.57
N ARG A 160 5.49 4.27 -12.90
CA ARG A 160 5.36 2.94 -13.51
C ARG A 160 4.17 2.20 -12.95
N VAL A 161 3.42 1.55 -13.84
CA VAL A 161 2.30 0.69 -13.48
C VAL A 161 2.57 -0.73 -13.95
N ARG A 162 2.48 -1.70 -13.03
CA ARG A 162 2.77 -3.12 -13.33
C ARG A 162 1.66 -4.02 -12.80
N SER A 163 1.40 -5.12 -13.50
CA SER A 163 0.38 -6.09 -13.11
C SER A 163 0.82 -6.87 -11.86
N LEU A 164 -0.08 -7.03 -10.89
CA LEU A 164 0.12 -7.87 -9.70
C LEU A 164 -0.29 -9.33 -9.94
N ARG A 165 -1.15 -9.56 -10.93
CA ARG A 165 -1.61 -10.88 -11.35
C ARG A 165 -1.84 -10.91 -12.85
N GLN A 166 -2.23 -12.06 -13.37
CA GLN A 166 -2.66 -12.17 -14.75
C GLN A 166 -3.92 -11.31 -14.99
N ILE A 167 -3.95 -10.57 -16.10
CA ILE A 167 -5.06 -9.69 -16.51
C ILE A 167 -5.58 -10.15 -17.87
N ALA A 168 -6.87 -10.47 -17.94
CA ALA A 168 -7.52 -10.93 -19.17
C ALA A 168 -7.78 -9.78 -20.15
N ALA A 169 -7.89 -10.11 -21.44
CA ALA A 169 -8.33 -9.16 -22.45
C ALA A 169 -9.74 -8.65 -22.11
N GLY A 170 -9.95 -7.34 -22.20
CA GLY A 170 -11.19 -6.69 -21.78
C GLY A 170 -11.34 -6.51 -20.27
N GLU A 171 -10.37 -6.93 -19.45
CA GLU A 171 -10.39 -6.70 -18.01
C GLU A 171 -9.93 -5.27 -17.67
N GLU A 172 -10.62 -4.64 -16.72
CA GLU A 172 -10.31 -3.31 -16.21
C GLU A 172 -9.08 -3.35 -15.29
N ILE A 173 -8.15 -2.42 -15.49
CA ILE A 173 -6.92 -2.28 -14.71
C ILE A 173 -7.21 -1.42 -13.48
N THR A 174 -6.86 -1.93 -12.30
CA THR A 174 -7.19 -1.35 -11.00
C THR A 174 -5.99 -1.27 -10.08
N VAL A 175 -5.90 -0.19 -9.31
CA VAL A 175 -4.85 0.09 -8.31
C VAL A 175 -5.49 0.32 -6.93
N SER A 176 -4.74 0.14 -5.84
CA SER A 176 -5.26 0.39 -4.47
C SER A 176 -5.01 1.84 -4.06
N TYR A 177 -5.99 2.44 -3.39
CA TYR A 177 -5.87 3.79 -2.79
C TYR A 177 -5.38 3.79 -1.36
N VAL A 178 -5.36 2.61 -0.72
CA VAL A 178 -4.90 2.44 0.66
C VAL A 178 -3.90 1.30 0.72
N ASP A 179 -3.09 1.32 1.78
CA ASP A 179 -2.22 0.21 2.13
C ASP A 179 -3.04 -1.09 2.19
N THR A 180 -2.55 -2.13 1.52
CA THR A 180 -3.23 -3.40 1.41
C THR A 180 -2.89 -4.37 2.55
N ASN A 181 -1.90 -4.06 3.40
CA ASN A 181 -1.47 -4.87 4.53
C ASN A 181 -2.19 -4.55 5.84
N ILE A 182 -2.91 -3.42 5.91
CA ILE A 182 -3.74 -3.05 7.07
C ILE A 182 -5.08 -3.79 7.07
N ASP A 183 -5.71 -3.87 8.25
CA ASP A 183 -6.96 -4.60 8.48
C ASP A 183 -8.16 -4.12 7.66
N VAL A 184 -9.12 -4.99 7.34
CA VAL A 184 -10.37 -4.62 6.66
C VAL A 184 -11.13 -3.46 7.33
N ALA A 185 -11.14 -3.39 8.66
CA ALA A 185 -11.77 -2.32 9.41
C ALA A 185 -11.05 -0.99 9.17
N ALA A 186 -9.72 -0.99 9.32
CA ALA A 186 -8.89 0.17 9.06
C ALA A 186 -8.97 0.61 7.59
N ARG A 187 -8.91 -0.32 6.63
CA ARG A 187 -9.12 -0.02 5.21
C ARG A 187 -10.48 0.61 4.98
N ARG A 188 -11.56 0.06 5.53
CA ARG A 188 -12.91 0.66 5.39
C ARG A 188 -13.02 2.01 6.08
N GLU A 189 -12.38 2.20 7.22
CA GLU A 189 -12.37 3.47 7.96
C GLU A 189 -11.66 4.56 7.16
N ILE A 190 -10.43 4.30 6.69
CA ILE A 190 -9.67 5.21 5.82
C ILE A 190 -10.44 5.47 4.52
N LEU A 191 -10.94 4.42 3.87
CA LEU A 191 -11.72 4.56 2.65
C LEU A 191 -13.05 5.30 2.89
N GLN A 192 -13.62 5.25 4.10
CA GLN A 192 -14.84 5.99 4.45
C GLN A 192 -14.53 7.43 4.87
N HIS A 193 -13.36 7.69 5.45
CA HIS A 193 -12.98 9.00 5.98
C HIS A 193 -12.29 9.87 4.93
N GLU A 194 -11.36 9.29 4.16
CA GLU A 194 -10.51 10.00 3.20
C GLU A 194 -11.04 9.87 1.76
N HIS A 195 -11.63 8.72 1.46
CA HIS A 195 -12.22 8.42 0.15
C HIS A 195 -13.72 8.29 0.19
N PHE A 196 -14.31 8.50 1.38
CA PHE A 196 -15.72 8.73 1.55
C PHE A 196 -16.68 7.62 1.09
N PHE A 197 -16.22 6.38 1.12
CA PHE A 197 -17.03 5.23 0.75
C PHE A 197 -16.83 4.03 1.68
N GLU A 198 -17.83 3.15 1.78
CA GLU A 198 -17.65 1.86 2.47
C GLU A 198 -17.22 0.75 1.51
N CYS A 199 -16.01 0.19 1.65
CA CYS A 199 -15.51 -0.86 0.74
C CYS A 199 -16.28 -2.19 0.86
N ARG A 200 -16.74 -2.76 -0.26
CA ARG A 200 -17.50 -4.04 -0.33
C ARG A 200 -16.88 -5.07 -1.29
N CYS A 201 -15.57 -4.96 -1.56
CA CYS A 201 -14.86 -5.91 -2.42
C CYS A 201 -14.85 -7.34 -1.86
N THR A 202 -14.50 -8.32 -2.70
CA THR A 202 -14.44 -9.74 -2.32
C THR A 202 -13.51 -9.97 -1.13
N ARG A 203 -12.32 -9.36 -1.14
CA ARG A 203 -11.37 -9.41 -0.01
C ARG A 203 -11.97 -8.85 1.28
N CYS A 204 -12.54 -7.64 1.25
CA CYS A 204 -13.18 -7.04 2.43
C CYS A 204 -14.41 -7.81 2.93
N LYS A 205 -15.13 -8.53 2.05
CA LYS A 205 -16.21 -9.43 2.45
C LYS A 205 -15.66 -10.69 3.12
N SER A 206 -14.61 -11.28 2.53
CA SER A 206 -13.97 -12.49 3.04
C SER A 206 -13.34 -12.29 4.41
N GLU A 207 -12.48 -11.27 4.57
CA GLU A 207 -11.82 -10.97 5.85
C GLU A 207 -12.84 -10.64 6.95
N ARG A 208 -13.89 -9.87 6.63
CA ARG A 208 -14.97 -9.62 7.60
C ARG A 208 -15.69 -10.89 8.02
N LYS A 209 -16.00 -11.79 7.07
CA LYS A 209 -16.63 -13.08 7.38
C LYS A 209 -15.73 -13.93 8.27
N GLU A 210 -14.43 -13.94 7.99
CA GLU A 210 -13.43 -14.63 8.81
C GLU A 210 -13.38 -14.07 10.23
N HIS A 211 -13.37 -12.74 10.41
CA HIS A 211 -13.41 -12.13 11.74
C HIS A 211 -14.66 -12.51 12.52
N VAL A 212 -15.82 -12.51 11.87
CA VAL A 212 -17.09 -12.94 12.50
C VAL A 212 -17.01 -14.40 12.93
N ALA A 213 -16.44 -15.27 12.10
CA ALA A 213 -16.27 -16.68 12.42
C ALA A 213 -15.32 -16.90 13.61
N LEU A 214 -14.18 -16.21 13.63
CA LEU A 214 -13.19 -16.27 14.70
C LEU A 214 -13.76 -15.80 16.05
N LEU A 215 -14.55 -14.73 16.03
CA LEU A 215 -15.18 -14.16 17.23
C LEU A 215 -16.46 -14.89 17.66
N LYS A 216 -16.93 -15.86 16.88
CA LYS A 216 -18.20 -16.60 17.06
C LYS A 216 -19.46 -15.71 17.15
N SER A 217 -19.33 -14.40 16.89
CA SER A 217 -20.41 -13.40 16.98
C SER A 217 -20.01 -12.09 16.31
N SER A 218 -20.93 -11.50 15.56
CA SER A 218 -20.74 -10.18 14.93
C SER A 218 -20.76 -9.02 15.95
N LYS A 219 -21.35 -9.22 17.13
CA LYS A 219 -21.41 -8.20 18.20
C LYS A 219 -20.03 -7.85 18.75
N ASN A 220 -19.06 -8.76 18.61
CA ASN A 220 -17.70 -8.59 19.11
C ASN A 220 -16.76 -7.89 18.11
N LEU A 221 -17.23 -7.60 16.89
CA LEU A 221 -16.39 -6.91 15.88
C LEU A 221 -15.92 -5.53 16.35
N ALA A 222 -16.76 -4.80 17.09
CA ALA A 222 -16.38 -3.49 17.62
C ALA A 222 -15.19 -3.58 18.59
N ALA A 223 -15.17 -4.61 19.45
CA ALA A 223 -14.06 -4.85 20.38
C ALA A 223 -12.77 -5.23 19.62
N LEU A 224 -12.88 -6.09 18.60
CA LEU A 224 -11.75 -6.41 17.71
C LEU A 224 -11.20 -5.13 17.05
N HIS A 225 -12.05 -4.35 16.40
CA HIS A 225 -11.62 -3.12 15.72
C HIS A 225 -10.97 -2.13 16.70
N GLN A 226 -11.51 -2.00 17.92
CA GLN A 226 -10.93 -1.14 18.95
C GLN A 226 -9.54 -1.64 19.38
N ALA A 227 -9.38 -2.95 19.60
CA ALA A 227 -8.07 -3.52 19.93
C ALA A 227 -7.07 -3.32 18.79
N GLN A 228 -7.49 -3.50 17.54
CA GLN A 228 -6.65 -3.24 16.36
C GLN A 228 -6.17 -1.78 16.31
N ARG A 229 -7.06 -0.81 16.55
CA ARG A 229 -6.68 0.62 16.65
C ARG A 229 -5.71 0.87 17.80
N ASN A 230 -5.97 0.31 18.97
CA ASN A 230 -5.11 0.47 20.14
C ASN A 230 -3.70 -0.08 19.87
N ILE A 231 -3.58 -1.24 19.22
CA ILE A 231 -2.29 -1.84 18.85
C ILE A 231 -1.55 -0.97 17.83
N ILE A 232 -2.23 -0.47 16.80
CA ILE A 232 -1.60 0.43 15.81
C ILE A 232 -1.09 1.70 16.48
N THR A 233 -1.90 2.32 17.36
CA THR A 233 -1.49 3.53 18.10
C THR A 233 -0.33 3.25 19.05
N LEU A 234 -0.35 2.12 19.74
CA LEU A 234 0.73 1.67 20.63
C LEU A 234 2.05 1.58 19.86
N MET A 235 2.06 0.91 18.70
CA MET A 235 3.27 0.78 17.88
C MET A 235 3.74 2.12 17.31
N LYS A 236 2.81 2.96 16.82
CA LYS A 236 3.16 4.32 16.35
C LYS A 236 3.85 5.13 17.45
N ASN A 237 3.34 5.07 18.68
CA ASN A 237 3.92 5.79 19.81
C ASN A 237 5.28 5.22 20.24
N ALA A 238 5.44 3.89 20.24
CA ALA A 238 6.72 3.24 20.55
C ALA A 238 7.81 3.59 19.52
N VAL A 239 7.48 3.48 18.22
CA VAL A 239 8.39 3.89 17.13
C VAL A 239 8.72 5.37 17.22
N TRP A 240 7.74 6.22 17.52
CA TRP A 240 7.99 7.65 17.69
C TRP A 240 8.90 7.94 18.89
N ALA A 241 8.67 7.29 20.03
CA ALA A 241 9.48 7.46 21.24
C ALA A 241 10.93 7.02 21.04
N ALA A 242 11.16 5.91 20.33
CA ALA A 242 12.51 5.46 19.96
C ALA A 242 13.27 6.48 19.10
N ASN A 243 12.57 7.27 18.28
CA ASN A 243 13.17 8.34 17.48
C ASN A 243 13.26 9.69 18.24
N HIS A 244 12.61 9.82 19.40
CA HIS A 244 12.57 11.05 20.18
C HIS A 244 12.70 10.77 21.70
N PRO A 245 13.87 10.30 22.16
CA PRO A 245 14.07 9.89 23.54
C PRO A 245 13.72 10.99 24.56
N GLY A 246 13.10 10.59 25.67
CA GLY A 246 12.69 11.45 26.78
C GLY A 246 11.38 12.21 26.56
N ARG A 247 10.80 12.20 25.35
CA ARG A 247 9.53 12.92 25.08
C ARG A 247 8.28 12.12 25.41
N ASN A 248 8.36 10.78 25.41
CA ASN A 248 7.23 9.92 25.71
C ASN A 248 7.68 8.62 26.39
N ALA A 249 8.29 8.78 27.57
CA ALA A 249 8.99 7.73 28.31
C ALA A 249 8.17 6.45 28.57
N GLN A 250 6.84 6.57 28.65
CA GLN A 250 5.94 5.42 28.85
C GLN A 250 5.95 4.40 27.69
N TYR A 251 6.46 4.77 26.51
CA TYR A 251 6.59 3.89 25.35
C TYR A 251 8.05 3.53 25.01
N GLU A 252 9.00 3.95 25.83
CA GLU A 252 10.43 3.66 25.63
C GLU A 252 10.80 2.27 26.15
N ASP A 253 10.14 1.80 27.21
CA ASP A 253 10.33 0.43 27.71
C ASP A 253 9.54 -0.60 26.89
N LEU A 254 10.25 -1.39 26.09
CA LEU A 254 9.63 -2.43 25.26
C LEU A 254 8.93 -3.52 26.07
N ALA A 255 9.35 -3.80 27.30
CA ALA A 255 8.64 -4.77 28.15
C ALA A 255 7.23 -4.28 28.51
N THR A 256 7.10 -2.99 28.82
CA THR A 256 5.80 -2.32 29.03
C THR A 256 4.98 -2.30 27.75
N VAL A 257 5.57 -1.96 26.61
CA VAL A 257 4.89 -1.98 25.30
C VAL A 257 4.33 -3.37 24.99
N GLU A 258 5.12 -4.43 25.18
CA GLU A 258 4.65 -5.79 24.98
C GLU A 258 3.56 -6.21 25.97
N ALA A 259 3.64 -5.76 27.23
CA ALA A 259 2.61 -6.04 28.23
C ALA A 259 1.26 -5.40 27.83
N GLN A 260 1.27 -4.18 27.30
CA GLN A 260 0.09 -3.53 26.75
C GLN A 260 -0.44 -4.28 25.52
N LEU A 261 0.44 -4.71 24.60
CA LEU A 261 0.07 -5.53 23.45
C LEU A 261 -0.61 -6.85 23.88
N ARG A 262 -0.04 -7.56 24.86
CA ARG A 262 -0.65 -8.78 25.45
C ARG A 262 -2.03 -8.51 26.03
N THR A 263 -2.21 -7.36 26.69
CA THR A 263 -3.50 -6.95 27.24
C THR A 263 -4.53 -6.70 26.14
N TYR A 264 -4.18 -5.94 25.09
CA TYR A 264 -5.11 -5.67 23.98
C TYR A 264 -5.49 -6.93 23.21
N THR A 265 -4.55 -7.86 23.04
CA THR A 265 -4.79 -9.11 22.32
C THR A 265 -5.63 -10.09 23.13
N SER A 266 -5.33 -10.31 24.41
CA SER A 266 -6.06 -11.26 25.28
C SER A 266 -7.50 -10.83 25.57
N ASN A 267 -7.76 -9.51 25.58
CA ASN A 267 -9.11 -8.96 25.73
C ASN A 267 -10.06 -9.37 24.60
N VAL A 268 -9.54 -9.65 23.40
CA VAL A 268 -10.35 -10.07 22.24
C VAL A 268 -10.27 -11.57 22.04
N PHE A 269 -9.07 -12.15 22.16
CA PHE A 269 -8.85 -13.59 22.03
C PHE A 269 -8.12 -14.13 23.26
N PRO A 270 -8.84 -14.62 24.29
CA PRO A 270 -8.25 -15.10 25.53
C PRO A 270 -7.25 -16.24 25.37
N SER A 271 -7.43 -17.08 24.34
CA SER A 271 -6.53 -18.21 24.06
C SER A 271 -5.32 -17.79 23.23
N ASN A 272 -5.54 -17.20 22.05
CA ASN A 272 -4.47 -16.68 21.20
C ASN A 272 -5.04 -15.79 20.09
N TRP A 273 -4.37 -14.67 19.78
CA TRP A 273 -4.67 -13.87 18.60
C TRP A 273 -4.14 -14.59 17.35
N PRO A 274 -4.97 -14.86 16.32
CA PRO A 274 -4.50 -15.59 15.14
C PRO A 274 -3.39 -14.85 14.39
N ASP A 275 -2.28 -15.54 14.10
CA ASP A 275 -1.03 -14.92 13.66
C ASP A 275 -1.14 -14.08 12.39
N HIS A 276 -2.01 -14.47 11.45
CA HIS A 276 -2.20 -13.81 10.16
C HIS A 276 -3.21 -12.66 10.19
N ILE A 277 -3.87 -12.42 11.34
CA ILE A 277 -4.86 -11.36 11.49
C ILE A 277 -4.16 -10.06 11.89
N ALA A 278 -4.35 -9.02 11.05
CA ALA A 278 -3.82 -7.69 11.29
C ALA A 278 -4.32 -7.10 12.62
N PRO A 279 -3.52 -6.27 13.31
CA PRO A 279 -2.21 -5.76 12.90
C PRO A 279 -1.02 -6.62 13.41
N LEU A 280 -1.25 -7.85 13.90
CA LEU A 280 -0.20 -8.61 14.61
C LEU A 280 1.07 -8.88 13.76
N PRO A 281 0.98 -9.27 12.46
CA PRO A 281 2.16 -9.41 11.61
C PRO A 281 3.05 -8.15 11.58
N MET A 282 2.45 -7.00 11.31
CA MET A 282 3.13 -5.70 11.24
C MET A 282 3.67 -5.28 12.61
N THR A 283 2.91 -5.53 13.68
CA THR A 283 3.31 -5.24 15.07
C THR A 283 4.60 -5.96 15.43
N ARG A 284 4.73 -7.23 15.03
CA ARG A 284 5.96 -8.02 15.24
C ARG A 284 7.15 -7.44 14.46
N MET A 285 6.93 -6.98 13.22
CA MET A 285 7.99 -6.32 12.44
C MET A 285 8.45 -5.01 13.10
N TYR A 286 7.53 -4.20 13.62
CA TYR A 286 7.89 -2.98 14.36
C TYR A 286 8.62 -3.27 15.66
N LEU A 287 8.16 -4.24 16.44
CA LEU A 287 8.90 -4.66 17.65
C LEU A 287 10.28 -5.21 17.29
N ALA A 288 10.41 -5.95 16.19
CA ALA A 288 11.71 -6.42 15.73
C ALA A 288 12.67 -5.25 15.45
N ALA A 289 12.22 -4.24 14.70
CA ALA A 289 13.01 -3.04 14.44
C ALA A 289 13.39 -2.29 15.73
N LEU A 290 12.48 -2.20 16.70
CA LEU A 290 12.77 -1.59 18.01
C LEU A 290 13.80 -2.39 18.81
N TYR A 291 13.72 -3.72 18.78
CA TYR A 291 14.72 -4.57 19.44
C TYR A 291 16.09 -4.51 18.76
N ILE A 292 16.15 -4.27 17.45
CA ILE A 292 17.42 -3.98 16.76
C ILE A 292 18.06 -2.70 17.32
N ASN A 293 17.27 -1.65 17.57
CA ASN A 293 17.79 -0.40 18.15
C ASN A 293 18.32 -0.59 19.59
N GLU A 294 17.81 -1.57 20.34
CA GLU A 294 18.34 -1.96 21.66
C GLU A 294 19.45 -3.03 21.58
N GLU A 295 19.95 -3.35 20.38
CA GLU A 295 20.96 -4.40 20.13
C GLU A 295 20.54 -5.82 20.60
N LYS A 296 19.23 -6.06 20.74
CA LYS A 296 18.66 -7.34 21.17
C LYS A 296 18.27 -8.21 19.97
N LEU A 297 19.26 -8.87 19.38
CA LEU A 297 19.08 -9.67 18.16
C LEU A 297 18.14 -10.88 18.29
N VAL A 298 18.19 -11.61 19.41
CA VAL A 298 17.36 -12.82 19.62
C VAL A 298 15.86 -12.54 19.51
N PRO A 299 15.28 -11.60 20.29
CA PRO A 299 13.86 -11.25 20.13
C PRO A 299 13.58 -10.59 18.78
N ALA A 300 14.50 -9.78 18.24
CA ALA A 300 14.33 -9.14 16.93
C ALA A 300 14.14 -10.16 15.80
N LEU A 301 15.05 -11.12 15.66
CA LEU A 301 14.97 -12.13 14.60
C LEU A 301 13.72 -13.01 14.78
N ARG A 302 13.42 -13.43 16.01
CA ARG A 302 12.24 -14.25 16.29
C ARG A 302 10.94 -13.53 15.87
N LEU A 303 10.78 -12.27 16.27
CA LEU A 303 9.61 -11.47 15.92
C LEU A 303 9.54 -11.18 14.41
N ALA A 304 10.66 -10.88 13.76
CA ALA A 304 10.70 -10.64 12.33
C ALA A 304 10.27 -11.88 11.52
N LEU A 305 10.79 -13.07 11.87
CA LEU A 305 10.38 -14.33 11.23
C LEU A 305 8.88 -14.59 11.43
N GLN A 306 8.38 -14.41 12.66
CA GLN A 306 6.97 -14.59 12.97
C GLN A 306 6.06 -13.60 12.24
N GLY A 307 6.43 -12.31 12.24
CA GLY A 307 5.66 -11.24 11.61
C GLY A 307 5.59 -11.41 10.10
N LYS A 308 6.73 -11.69 9.48
CA LYS A 308 6.85 -11.80 8.03
C LYS A 308 6.22 -13.08 7.49
N LEU A 309 6.58 -14.24 8.02
CA LEU A 309 6.24 -15.54 7.40
C LEU A 309 4.80 -15.99 7.69
N MET A 310 4.21 -15.55 8.81
CA MET A 310 2.82 -15.84 9.16
C MET A 310 1.85 -14.75 8.67
N SER A 311 2.32 -13.75 7.94
CA SER A 311 1.47 -12.76 7.28
C SER A 311 0.61 -13.40 6.17
N ARG A 312 -0.54 -12.78 5.89
CA ARG A 312 -1.47 -13.26 4.86
C ARG A 312 -0.93 -13.08 3.44
N CYS A 313 -0.31 -11.94 3.15
CA CYS A 313 0.14 -11.58 1.81
C CYS A 313 1.60 -12.00 1.62
N LYS A 314 1.85 -12.91 0.68
CA LYS A 314 3.18 -13.47 0.38
C LYS A 314 3.75 -13.10 -0.99
N ASN A 315 3.26 -12.01 -1.58
CA ASN A 315 3.65 -11.58 -2.92
C ASN A 315 3.51 -10.06 -3.09
N GLY A 316 4.00 -9.55 -4.21
CA GLY A 316 3.88 -8.14 -4.58
C GLY A 316 4.90 -7.23 -3.88
N PRO A 317 4.76 -5.90 -4.06
CA PRO A 317 5.76 -4.93 -3.62
C PRO A 317 5.96 -4.91 -2.10
N ASP A 318 4.86 -4.96 -1.33
CA ASP A 318 4.95 -4.92 0.14
C ASP A 318 5.65 -6.18 0.68
N TRP A 319 5.43 -7.34 0.04
CA TRP A 319 6.14 -8.57 0.40
C TRP A 319 7.65 -8.41 0.24
N VAL A 320 8.10 -7.87 -0.90
CA VAL A 320 9.53 -7.64 -1.19
C VAL A 320 10.13 -6.69 -0.16
N ASN A 321 9.48 -5.55 0.09
CA ASN A 321 9.97 -4.53 1.03
C ASN A 321 10.14 -5.11 2.44
N GLU A 322 9.08 -5.72 2.97
CA GLU A 322 9.12 -6.30 4.32
C GLU A 322 10.06 -7.52 4.41
N MET A 323 10.26 -8.26 3.31
CA MET A 323 11.26 -9.32 3.28
C MET A 323 12.66 -8.75 3.38
N MET A 324 12.95 -7.61 2.77
CA MET A 324 14.25 -6.93 2.90
C MET A 324 14.52 -6.47 4.34
N ASP A 325 13.49 -6.09 5.10
CA ASP A 325 13.63 -5.82 6.53
C ASP A 325 14.08 -7.08 7.29
N LEU A 326 13.43 -8.23 7.03
CA LEU A 326 13.84 -9.52 7.59
C LEU A 326 15.27 -9.91 7.12
N MET A 327 15.62 -9.64 5.85
CA MET A 327 16.96 -9.93 5.32
C MET A 327 18.03 -9.14 6.06
N SER A 328 17.76 -7.88 6.38
CA SER A 328 18.71 -7.05 7.13
C SER A 328 19.03 -7.68 8.49
N ILE A 329 18.03 -8.20 9.19
CA ILE A 329 18.21 -8.87 10.49
C ILE A 329 18.92 -10.22 10.35
N LEU A 330 18.56 -11.02 9.33
CA LEU A 330 19.18 -12.31 9.05
C LEU A 330 20.66 -12.16 8.66
N ILE A 331 21.00 -11.16 7.86
CA ILE A 331 22.39 -10.86 7.47
C ILE A 331 23.18 -10.47 8.71
N VAL A 332 22.68 -9.57 9.57
CA VAL A 332 23.36 -9.21 10.81
C VAL A 332 23.55 -10.43 11.71
N THR A 333 22.51 -11.27 11.83
CA THR A 333 22.55 -12.49 12.65
C THR A 333 23.56 -13.51 12.10
N GLY A 334 23.63 -13.70 10.79
CA GLY A 334 24.57 -14.64 10.16
C GLY A 334 26.03 -14.22 10.30
N ASN A 335 26.30 -12.94 10.58
CA ASN A 335 27.65 -12.45 10.85
C ASN A 335 28.07 -12.54 12.33
N ILE A 336 27.21 -13.07 13.21
CA ILE A 336 27.57 -13.28 14.61
C ILE A 336 28.54 -14.48 14.71
N PRO A 337 29.71 -14.31 15.37
CA PRO A 337 30.68 -15.38 15.52
C PRO A 337 30.09 -16.60 16.24
N PRO A 338 30.42 -17.85 15.83
CA PRO A 338 29.88 -19.07 16.46
C PRO A 338 30.16 -19.22 17.96
N ASP A 339 31.24 -18.60 18.46
CA ASP A 339 31.62 -18.58 19.87
C ASP A 339 30.91 -17.49 20.70
N SER A 340 30.10 -16.66 20.05
CA SER A 340 29.30 -15.63 20.71
C SER A 340 28.37 -16.23 21.77
N PRO A 341 28.22 -15.57 22.94
CA PRO A 341 27.26 -16.00 23.95
C PRO A 341 25.81 -15.98 23.43
N LEU A 342 25.54 -15.25 22.35
CA LEU A 342 24.24 -15.22 21.70
C LEU A 342 23.84 -16.57 21.08
N HIS A 343 24.74 -17.53 20.88
CA HIS A 343 24.40 -18.89 20.40
C HIS A 343 24.19 -19.90 21.54
N GLN A 344 24.36 -19.50 22.81
CA GLN A 344 24.14 -20.40 23.96
C GLN A 344 22.64 -20.72 24.15
N ALA A 345 22.32 -21.67 25.03
CA ALA A 345 20.98 -22.28 25.15
C ALA A 345 19.80 -21.27 25.09
N GLY A 346 18.94 -21.40 24.08
CA GLY A 346 17.80 -20.50 23.82
C GLY A 346 18.13 -19.25 22.98
N GLY A 347 19.40 -19.08 22.61
CA GLY A 347 19.96 -18.04 21.75
C GLY A 347 19.71 -18.25 20.26
N LEU A 348 20.51 -17.62 19.40
CA LEU A 348 20.36 -17.58 17.94
C LEU A 348 20.56 -18.96 17.29
N PRO A 349 19.90 -19.24 16.14
CA PRO A 349 20.23 -20.38 15.30
C PRO A 349 21.71 -20.42 14.91
N THR A 350 22.20 -21.57 14.45
CA THR A 350 23.60 -21.67 14.02
C THR A 350 23.89 -20.73 12.85
N MET A 351 25.16 -20.35 12.70
CA MET A 351 25.62 -19.54 11.58
C MET A 351 25.26 -20.19 10.23
N ASP A 352 25.49 -21.49 10.10
CA ASP A 352 25.23 -22.25 8.87
C ASP A 352 23.74 -22.30 8.53
N ASP A 353 22.88 -22.61 9.51
CA ASP A 353 21.43 -22.62 9.30
C ASP A 353 20.91 -21.23 8.92
N THR A 354 21.45 -20.18 9.56
CA THR A 354 21.10 -18.78 9.27
C THR A 354 21.54 -18.38 7.87
N HIS A 355 22.75 -18.77 7.46
CA HIS A 355 23.26 -18.52 6.11
C HIS A 355 22.43 -19.23 5.05
N ALA A 356 22.13 -20.51 5.23
CA ALA A 356 21.30 -21.28 4.31
C ALA A 356 19.95 -20.58 4.06
N VAL A 357 19.26 -20.18 5.13
CA VAL A 357 17.99 -19.43 5.06
C VAL A 357 18.18 -18.06 4.40
N THR A 358 19.23 -17.32 4.74
CA THR A 358 19.52 -16.00 4.17
C THR A 358 19.69 -16.08 2.65
N TYR A 359 20.49 -17.02 2.15
CA TYR A 359 20.70 -17.20 0.71
C TYR A 359 19.41 -17.64 0.00
N GLY A 360 18.65 -18.57 0.61
CA GLY A 360 17.39 -19.04 0.02
C GLY A 360 16.34 -17.93 -0.05
N TYR A 361 16.18 -17.16 1.02
CA TYR A 361 15.23 -16.06 1.05
C TYR A 361 15.65 -14.92 0.12
N LEU A 362 16.94 -14.56 0.05
CA LEU A 362 17.43 -13.57 -0.92
C LEU A 362 17.20 -14.02 -2.37
N CYS A 363 17.38 -15.31 -2.67
CA CYS A 363 17.07 -15.86 -3.99
C CYS A 363 15.61 -15.61 -4.36
N GLU A 364 14.68 -15.90 -3.45
CA GLU A 364 13.25 -15.68 -3.67
C GLU A 364 12.87 -14.21 -3.72
N VAL A 365 13.48 -13.37 -2.89
CA VAL A 365 13.25 -11.91 -2.90
C VAL A 365 13.74 -11.30 -4.21
N CYS A 366 14.87 -11.74 -4.77
CA CYS A 366 15.35 -11.29 -6.09
C CYS A 366 14.32 -11.62 -7.18
N LYS A 367 13.79 -12.85 -7.18
CA LYS A 367 12.78 -13.30 -8.15
C LYS A 367 11.45 -12.54 -7.98
N GLU A 368 11.00 -12.32 -6.75
CA GLU A 368 9.80 -11.52 -6.45
C GLU A 368 9.99 -10.05 -6.80
N ALA A 369 11.14 -9.45 -6.53
CA ALA A 369 11.45 -8.07 -6.89
C ALA A 369 11.40 -7.87 -8.42
N GLY A 370 12.01 -8.79 -9.17
CA GLY A 370 11.94 -8.78 -10.63
C GLY A 370 10.53 -8.95 -11.18
N THR A 371 9.68 -9.69 -10.46
CA THR A 371 8.25 -9.81 -10.81
C THR A 371 7.49 -8.53 -10.47
N ALA A 372 7.61 -8.04 -9.24
CA ALA A 372 6.89 -6.86 -8.76
C ALA A 372 7.36 -5.60 -9.51
N PHE A 373 8.61 -5.19 -9.35
CA PHE A 373 9.13 -3.91 -9.83
C PHE A 373 9.73 -3.96 -11.25
N GLY A 374 10.04 -5.16 -11.75
CA GLY A 374 10.71 -5.35 -13.03
C GLY A 374 12.22 -5.43 -12.90
N GLY A 375 12.85 -6.36 -13.63
CA GLY A 375 14.31 -6.58 -13.59
C GLY A 375 15.16 -5.38 -14.00
N ASP A 376 14.60 -4.42 -14.74
CA ASP A 376 15.28 -3.20 -15.13
C ASP A 376 15.24 -2.10 -14.05
N SER A 377 14.34 -2.20 -13.07
CA SER A 377 14.24 -1.23 -11.97
C SER A 377 15.50 -1.20 -11.13
N LYS A 378 15.89 0.01 -10.70
CA LYS A 378 17.03 0.27 -9.81
C LYS A 378 16.90 -0.50 -8.50
N TYR A 379 15.68 -0.61 -7.96
CA TYR A 379 15.45 -1.33 -6.71
C TYR A 379 15.69 -2.84 -6.88
N THR A 380 15.16 -3.45 -7.94
CA THR A 380 15.43 -4.88 -8.23
C THR A 380 16.92 -5.12 -8.48
N LYS A 381 17.57 -4.27 -9.27
CA LYS A 381 19.02 -4.36 -9.52
C LYS A 381 19.81 -4.29 -8.22
N ALA A 382 19.51 -3.34 -7.33
CA ALA A 382 20.19 -3.22 -6.05
C ALA A 382 20.06 -4.48 -5.18
N ILE A 383 18.86 -5.09 -5.11
CA ILE A 383 18.64 -6.35 -4.39
C ILE A 383 19.46 -7.48 -5.03
N CYS A 384 19.38 -7.63 -6.36
CA CYS A 384 20.10 -8.67 -7.09
C CYS A 384 21.62 -8.51 -7.03
N ASP A 385 22.14 -7.28 -7.08
CA ASP A 385 23.57 -6.97 -6.98
C ASP A 385 24.09 -7.27 -5.57
N MET A 386 23.33 -6.90 -4.54
CA MET A 386 23.64 -7.27 -3.15
C MET A 386 23.70 -8.79 -3.00
N PHE A 387 22.71 -9.51 -3.54
CA PHE A 387 22.69 -10.97 -3.49
C PHE A 387 23.85 -11.61 -4.25
N ALA A 388 24.17 -11.11 -5.44
CA ALA A 388 25.32 -11.57 -6.23
C ALA A 388 26.64 -11.34 -5.48
N GLY A 389 26.80 -10.20 -4.81
CA GLY A 389 27.97 -9.90 -3.98
C GLY A 389 28.12 -10.81 -2.77
N LEU A 390 27.00 -11.22 -2.13
CA LEU A 390 27.01 -12.21 -1.06
C LEU A 390 27.34 -13.60 -1.60
N LEU A 391 26.73 -14.03 -2.70
CA LEU A 391 27.01 -15.32 -3.33
C LEU A 391 28.44 -15.46 -3.84
N ALA A 392 29.07 -14.37 -4.28
CA ALA A 392 30.46 -14.37 -4.72
C ALA A 392 31.43 -14.83 -3.61
N LYS A 393 31.03 -14.67 -2.34
CA LYS A 393 31.79 -15.12 -1.16
C LYS A 393 31.47 -16.56 -0.74
N LYS A 394 30.38 -17.15 -1.24
CA LYS A 394 30.01 -18.55 -0.93
C LYS A 394 30.81 -19.51 -1.81
N THR A 395 31.55 -20.40 -1.16
CA THR A 395 32.35 -21.46 -1.77
C THR A 395 31.59 -22.76 -1.99
N ASP A 396 30.48 -22.93 -1.29
CA ASP A 396 29.74 -24.20 -1.23
C ASP A 396 28.56 -24.22 -2.23
N ALA A 397 27.59 -25.11 -1.99
CA ALA A 397 26.43 -25.31 -2.85
C ALA A 397 25.68 -24.00 -3.15
N ARG A 398 25.35 -23.75 -4.42
CA ARG A 398 24.72 -22.49 -4.86
C ARG A 398 23.24 -22.67 -5.15
N PRO A 399 22.44 -21.60 -5.01
CA PRO A 399 21.04 -21.60 -5.44
C PRO A 399 20.85 -22.22 -6.84
N GLY A 400 19.91 -23.15 -6.94
CA GLY A 400 19.65 -23.94 -8.16
C GLY A 400 20.30 -25.33 -8.17
N SER A 401 21.24 -25.63 -7.26
CA SER A 401 21.77 -26.99 -7.08
C SER A 401 20.89 -27.80 -6.11
N LYS A 402 20.92 -29.14 -6.25
CA LYS A 402 20.14 -30.04 -5.38
C LYS A 402 20.66 -30.00 -3.94
N GLU A 403 21.97 -29.89 -3.79
CA GLU A 403 22.68 -29.79 -2.52
C GLU A 403 22.26 -28.53 -1.76
N PHE A 404 22.18 -27.38 -2.44
CA PHE A 404 21.70 -26.15 -1.83
C PHE A 404 20.24 -26.25 -1.42
N GLY A 405 19.39 -26.90 -2.23
CA GLY A 405 17.99 -27.13 -1.87
C GLY A 405 17.84 -27.89 -0.55
N GLN A 406 18.66 -28.93 -0.35
CA GLN A 406 18.68 -29.70 0.90
C GLN A 406 19.21 -28.88 2.08
N GLU A 407 20.33 -28.16 1.90
CA GLU A 407 20.91 -27.26 2.91
C GLU A 407 19.88 -26.22 3.37
N PHE A 408 19.17 -25.60 2.43
CA PHE A 408 18.13 -24.63 2.70
C PHE A 408 16.93 -25.23 3.43
N GLU A 409 16.40 -26.36 2.98
CA GLU A 409 15.24 -27.01 3.60
C GLU A 409 15.52 -27.40 5.06
N GLU A 410 16.68 -28.00 5.32
CA GLU A 410 17.08 -28.40 6.68
C GLU A 410 17.34 -27.18 7.58
N GLY A 411 18.06 -26.18 7.08
CA GLY A 411 18.34 -24.95 7.82
C GLY A 411 17.06 -24.17 8.14
N GLN A 412 16.18 -24.01 7.14
CA GLN A 412 14.89 -23.37 7.32
C GLN A 412 14.06 -24.09 8.37
N LYS A 413 13.96 -25.41 8.33
CA LYS A 413 13.18 -26.18 9.31
C LYS A 413 13.63 -25.89 10.75
N LYS A 414 14.94 -25.83 11.00
CA LYS A 414 15.49 -25.51 12.32
C LYS A 414 15.21 -24.07 12.74
N VAL A 415 15.43 -23.11 11.84
CA VAL A 415 15.18 -21.68 12.09
C VAL A 415 13.70 -21.41 12.37
N LEU A 416 12.79 -22.02 11.60
CA LEU A 416 11.35 -21.92 11.81
C LEU A 416 10.93 -22.51 13.15
N ALA A 417 11.40 -23.73 13.47
CA ALA A 417 11.11 -24.37 14.75
C ALA A 417 11.60 -23.50 15.94
N TRP A 418 12.81 -22.96 15.84
CA TRP A 418 13.37 -22.04 16.83
C TRP A 418 12.55 -20.76 17.01
N ALA A 419 12.03 -20.21 15.91
CA ALA A 419 11.20 -19.01 15.94
C ALA A 419 9.75 -19.28 16.36
N GLY A 420 9.34 -20.55 16.55
CA GLY A 420 7.96 -20.93 16.78
C GLY A 420 7.05 -20.69 15.57
N VAL A 421 7.62 -20.71 14.36
CA VAL A 421 6.88 -20.58 13.10
C VAL A 421 6.59 -21.98 12.55
N PRO A 422 5.31 -22.36 12.34
CA PRO A 422 4.99 -23.65 11.74
C PRO A 422 5.60 -23.81 10.33
N GLU A 423 6.13 -25.00 10.03
CA GLU A 423 6.86 -25.30 8.79
C GLU A 423 6.07 -24.97 7.51
N LYS A 424 4.74 -25.10 7.54
CA LYS A 424 3.82 -24.71 6.44
C LYS A 424 3.91 -23.24 6.02
N PHE A 425 4.48 -22.38 6.88
CA PHE A 425 4.68 -20.97 6.60
C PHE A 425 6.06 -20.66 6.00
N GLY A 426 6.94 -21.65 5.92
CA GLY A 426 8.22 -21.56 5.24
C GLY A 426 8.09 -21.21 3.76
N ILE A 427 9.21 -20.80 3.18
CA ILE A 427 9.34 -20.46 1.77
C ILE A 427 9.82 -21.70 1.03
N ALA A 428 9.15 -22.02 -0.08
CA ALA A 428 9.64 -23.00 -1.05
C ALA A 428 10.42 -22.26 -2.14
N LEU A 429 11.64 -22.73 -2.43
CA LEU A 429 12.42 -22.17 -3.53
C LEU A 429 11.74 -22.50 -4.85
N ARG A 430 11.50 -21.48 -5.67
CA ARG A 430 11.08 -21.69 -7.04
C ARG A 430 12.25 -22.30 -7.82
N PRO A 431 11.97 -23.22 -8.75
CA PRO A 431 13.00 -23.75 -9.64
C PRO A 431 13.70 -22.67 -10.45
#